data_AF-A0A938CKK8-F1
#
_entry.id   AF-A0A938CKK8-F1
#
_cell.length_a   1.000
_cell.length_b   1.000
_cell.length_c   1.000
_cell.angle_alpha   90.00
_cell.angle_beta   90.00
_cell.angle_gamma   90.00
#
_symmetry.space_group_name_H-M   'P 1'
#
loop_
_entity.id
_entity.type
_entity.pdbx_description
1 polymer ?
#
loop_
_entity_poly.entity_id
_entity_poly.type
_entity_poly.pdbx_seq_one_letter_code
_entity_poly.pdbx_strand_id
1 'polypeptide(L)'
;MGSLRTVLGLVVALLVVFAAAAVGGAATSSSVGDWYQALRKPSFNPPAWVFGPVWTALYAMMAVAAWLVWLRRGFAGVLNHAIWSLNR
;
A
#
# COMPACT_ATOMS: atom_id res chain seq x y z
N MET A 1 -10.36 -0.71 -23.40
CA MET A 1 -10.65 -1.62 -22.26
C MET A 1 -12.06 -1.30 -21.77
N GLY A 2 -12.90 -2.29 -21.46
CA GLY A 2 -14.24 -2.01 -20.91
C GLY A 2 -14.15 -1.34 -19.54
N SER A 3 -15.02 -0.36 -19.27
CA SER A 3 -15.08 0.39 -18.00
C SER A 3 -15.13 -0.54 -16.78
N LEU A 4 -15.84 -1.67 -16.89
CA LEU A 4 -15.93 -2.71 -15.87
C LEU A 4 -14.56 -3.30 -15.48
N ARG A 5 -13.72 -3.65 -16.45
CA ARG A 5 -12.40 -4.25 -16.17
C ARG A 5 -11.49 -3.27 -15.44
N THR A 6 -11.58 -2.00 -15.81
CA THR A 6 -10.83 -0.92 -15.19
C THR A 6 -11.23 -0.70 -13.73
N VAL A 7 -12.54 -0.67 -13.45
CA VAL A 7 -13.05 -0.57 -12.07
C VAL A 7 -12.66 -1.78 -11.24
N LEU A 8 -12.79 -2.99 -11.78
CA LEU A 8 -12.37 -4.22 -11.09
C LEU A 8 -10.87 -4.20 -10.76
N GLY A 9 -10.02 -3.74 -11.68
CA GLY A 9 -8.59 -3.58 -11.42
C GLY A 9 -8.29 -2.62 -10.27
N LEU A 10 -9.04 -1.52 -10.15
CA LEU A 10 -8.88 -0.57 -9.04
C LEU A 10 -9.31 -1.18 -7.71
N VAL A 11 -10.45 -1.86 -7.69
CA VAL A 11 -10.96 -2.54 -6.50
C VAL A 11 -9.97 -3.60 -6.02
N VAL A 12 -9.44 -4.42 -6.93
CA VAL A 12 -8.41 -5.42 -6.58
C VAL A 12 -7.15 -4.76 -6.03
N ALA A 13 -6.66 -3.69 -6.65
CA ALA A 13 -5.47 -2.99 -6.16
C ALA A 13 -5.69 -2.42 -4.75
N LEU A 14 -6.85 -1.81 -4.49
CA LEU A 14 -7.22 -1.32 -3.17
C LEU A 14 -7.28 -2.45 -2.14
N LEU A 15 -7.98 -3.55 -2.47
CA LEU A 15 -8.12 -4.68 -1.56
C LEU A 15 -6.76 -5.29 -1.18
N VAL A 16 -5.87 -5.49 -2.16
CA VAL A 16 -4.55 -6.06 -1.90
C VAL A 16 -3.72 -5.16 -0.99
N VAL A 17 -3.67 -3.85 -1.29
CA VAL A 17 -2.86 -2.91 -0.51
C VAL A 17 -3.42 -2.74 0.90
N PHE A 18 -4.73 -2.58 1.06
CA PHE A 18 -5.35 -2.43 2.38
C PHE A 18 -5.34 -3.73 3.19
N ALA A 19 -5.39 -4.90 2.56
CA ALA A 19 -5.18 -6.17 3.26
C ALA A 19 -3.76 -6.27 3.82
N ALA A 20 -2.74 -5.93 3.03
CA ALA A 20 -1.35 -5.88 3.51
C ALA A 20 -1.19 -4.87 4.66
N ALA A 21 -1.80 -3.69 4.54
CA ALA A 21 -1.82 -2.67 5.60
C ALA A 21 -2.48 -3.19 6.89
N ALA A 22 -3.62 -3.88 6.79
CA ALA A 22 -4.32 -4.45 7.94
C ALA A 22 -3.48 -5.53 8.64
N VAL A 23 -2.84 -6.42 7.89
CA VAL A 23 -1.95 -7.45 8.43
C VAL A 23 -0.74 -6.81 9.13
N GLY A 24 -0.06 -5.86 8.48
CA GLY A 24 1.09 -5.16 9.05
C GLY A 24 0.71 -4.35 10.30
N GLY A 25 -0.43 -3.67 10.27
CA GLY A 25 -0.97 -2.93 11.41
C GLY A 25 -1.32 -3.83 12.58
N ALA A 26 -2.01 -4.96 12.34
CA ALA A 26 -2.33 -5.94 13.37
C ALA A 26 -1.07 -6.51 14.02
N ALA A 27 -0.07 -6.89 13.22
CA ALA A 27 1.19 -7.44 13.70
C ALA A 27 2.02 -6.47 14.57
N THR A 28 1.86 -5.15 14.37
CA THR A 28 2.66 -4.12 15.06
C THR A 28 1.91 -3.37 16.16
N SER A 29 0.58 -3.45 16.18
CA SER A 29 -0.29 -2.69 17.10
C SER A 29 0.03 -2.88 18.58
N SER A 30 0.35 -4.10 19.01
CA SER A 30 0.68 -4.41 20.41
C SER A 30 2.03 -3.81 20.83
N SER A 31 3.05 -3.87 19.98
CA SER A 31 4.39 -3.39 20.30
C SER A 31 4.43 -1.86 20.49
N VAL A 32 3.65 -1.11 19.72
CA VAL A 32 3.62 0.37 19.77
C VAL A 32 2.98 0.88 21.07
N GLY A 33 2.15 0.08 21.76
CA GLY A 33 1.57 0.46 23.05
C GLY A 33 2.61 0.57 24.17
N ASP A 34 3.62 -0.29 24.14
CA ASP A 34 4.52 -0.50 25.28
C ASP A 34 5.71 0.46 25.27
N TRP A 35 6.59 0.35 24.27
CA TRP A 35 7.85 1.11 24.26
C TRP A 35 7.65 2.53 23.71
N TYR A 36 6.85 2.69 22.65
CA TYR A 36 6.70 3.97 21.95
C TYR A 36 5.97 5.03 22.79
N GLN A 37 5.10 4.61 23.72
CA GLN A 37 4.48 5.54 24.68
C GLN A 37 5.46 6.02 25.75
N ALA A 38 6.40 5.18 26.16
CA ALA A 38 7.42 5.51 27.16
C ALA A 38 8.53 6.46 26.65
N LEU A 39 8.64 6.66 25.34
CA LEU A 39 9.64 7.55 24.76
C LEU A 39 9.36 9.02 25.09
N ARG A 40 10.44 9.75 25.43
CA ARG A 40 10.44 11.22 25.43
C ARG A 40 10.39 11.73 24.00
N LYS A 41 9.18 12.04 23.55
CA LYS A 41 8.90 12.54 22.20
C LYS A 41 9.26 14.04 22.11
N PRO A 42 9.92 14.50 21.04
CA PRO A 42 10.16 15.92 20.82
C PRO A 42 8.83 16.68 20.60
N SER A 43 8.84 18.00 20.81
CA SER A 43 7.63 18.84 20.76
C SER A 43 6.95 18.91 19.38
N PHE A 44 7.67 18.57 18.30
CA PHE A 44 7.15 18.54 16.94
C PHE A 44 6.60 17.16 16.51
N ASN A 45 6.54 16.17 17.41
CA ASN A 45 5.94 14.88 17.08
C ASN A 45 4.42 15.03 16.89
N PRO A 46 3.86 14.65 15.73
CA PRO A 46 2.42 14.74 15.52
C PRO A 46 1.62 13.87 16.50
N PRO A 47 0.38 14.27 16.84
CA PRO A 47 -0.52 13.45 17.63
C PRO A 47 -0.74 12.06 17.02
N ALA A 48 -0.93 11.04 17.87
CA ALA A 48 -1.06 9.64 17.45
C ALA A 48 -2.18 9.39 16.42
N TRP A 49 -3.27 10.16 16.49
CA TRP A 49 -4.40 10.03 15.56
C TRP A 49 -4.06 10.46 14.13
N VAL A 50 -3.05 11.31 13.92
CA VAL A 50 -2.65 11.81 12.58
C VAL A 50 -2.05 10.69 11.71
N PHE A 51 -1.44 9.69 12.34
CA PHE A 51 -0.86 8.56 11.63
C PHE A 51 -1.91 7.78 10.84
N GLY A 52 -3.13 7.64 11.36
CA GLY A 52 -4.22 6.93 10.66
C GLY A 52 -4.56 7.52 9.29
N PRO A 53 -4.96 8.80 9.21
CA PRO A 53 -5.22 9.49 7.95
C PRO A 53 -4.03 9.51 6.99
N VAL A 54 -2.81 9.76 7.49
CA VAL A 54 -1.60 9.81 6.65
C VAL A 54 -1.35 8.46 5.99
N TRP A 55 -1.35 7.37 6.77
CA TRP A 55 -1.15 6.02 6.22
C TRP A 55 -2.27 5.62 5.27
N THR A 56 -3.52 5.96 5.59
CA THR A 56 -4.65 5.69 4.69
C THR A 56 -4.48 6.37 3.33
N ALA A 57 -4.05 7.64 3.33
CA ALA A 57 -3.77 8.37 2.10
C ALA A 57 -2.62 7.73 1.31
N LEU A 58 -1.53 7.35 1.98
CA LEU A 58 -0.40 6.68 1.34
C LEU A 58 -0.82 5.34 0.71
N TYR A 59 -1.56 4.50 1.42
CA TYR A 59 -2.05 3.22 0.90
C TYR A 59 -3.00 3.41 -0.29
N ALA A 60 -3.90 4.39 -0.23
CA ALA A 60 -4.76 4.73 -1.36
C ALA A 60 -3.93 5.17 -2.58
N MET A 61 -2.92 6.02 -2.39
CA MET A 61 -2.02 6.48 -3.46
C MET A 61 -1.23 5.31 -4.06
N MET A 62 -0.74 4.37 -3.24
CA MET A 62 -0.04 3.17 -3.70
C MET A 62 -0.95 2.27 -4.54
N ALA A 63 -2.19 2.05 -4.09
CA ALA A 63 -3.18 1.27 -4.84
C ALA A 63 -3.51 1.91 -6.20
N VAL A 64 -3.71 3.24 -6.21
CA VAL A 64 -3.94 4.00 -7.45
C VAL A 64 -2.72 3.90 -8.37
N ALA A 65 -1.50 4.04 -7.85
CA ALA A 65 -0.28 3.91 -8.64
C ALA A 65 -0.16 2.51 -9.27
N ALA A 66 -0.40 1.45 -8.50
CA ALA A 66 -0.39 0.07 -9.00
C ALA A 66 -1.44 -0.15 -10.09
N TRP A 67 -2.66 0.37 -9.89
CA TRP A 67 -3.73 0.33 -10.88
C TRP A 67 -3.38 1.08 -12.17
N LEU A 68 -2.79 2.28 -12.09
CA LEU A 68 -2.34 3.05 -13.25
C LEU A 68 -1.26 2.31 -14.05
N VAL A 69 -0.32 1.64 -13.37
CA VAL A 69 0.69 0.81 -14.04
C VAL A 69 0.04 -0.38 -14.75
N TRP A 70 -0.90 -1.05 -14.10
CA TRP A 70 -1.66 -2.15 -14.69
C TRP A 70 -2.45 -1.72 -15.94
N LEU A 71 -3.07 -0.53 -15.92
CA LEU A 71 -3.78 0.02 -17.08
C LEU A 71 -2.86 0.25 -18.28
N ARG A 72 -1.62 0.69 -18.04
CA ARG A 72 -0.67 1.00 -19.12
C ARG A 72 0.04 -0.22 -19.70
N ARG A 73 0.35 -1.24 -18.89
CA ARG A 73 1.22 -2.37 -19.31
C ARG A 73 0.54 -3.73 -19.28
N GLY A 74 -0.60 -3.86 -18.59
CA GLY A 74 -1.16 -5.17 -18.22
C GLY A 74 -0.15 -6.02 -17.42
N PHE A 75 -0.57 -7.20 -16.95
CA PHE A 75 0.36 -8.13 -16.30
C PHE A 75 1.38 -8.75 -17.28
N ALA A 76 1.05 -8.80 -18.58
CA ALA A 76 1.92 -9.37 -19.61
C ALA A 76 3.21 -8.55 -19.83
N GLY A 77 3.16 -7.22 -19.73
CA GLY A 77 4.36 -6.38 -19.85
C GLY A 77 5.35 -6.56 -18.70
N VAL A 78 4.87 -6.93 -17.50
CA VAL A 78 5.71 -7.19 -16.31
C VAL A 78 6.35 -8.58 -16.42
N LEU A 79 5.58 -9.61 -16.76
CA LEU A 79 6.08 -10.97 -16.95
C LEU A 79 7.14 -11.05 -18.06
N ASN A 80 6.93 -10.35 -19.18
CA ASN A 80 7.91 -10.33 -20.28
C ASN A 80 9.24 -9.68 -19.87
N HIS A 81 9.22 -8.65 -19.01
CA HIS A 81 10.45 -8.05 -18.48
C HIS A 81 11.15 -8.95 -17.46
N ALA A 82 10.39 -9.64 -16.60
CA ALA A 82 10.93 -10.57 -15.61
C ALA A 82 11.57 -11.80 -16.28
N ILE A 83 10.90 -12.38 -17.29
CA ILE A 83 11.44 -13.50 -18.07
C ILE A 83 12.72 -13.08 -18.80
N TRP A 84 12.74 -11.88 -19.40
CA TRP A 84 13.93 -11.39 -20.07
C TRP A 84 15.11 -11.12 -19.11
N SER A 85 14.83 -10.76 -17.85
CA SER A 85 15.86 -10.62 -16.81
C SER A 85 16.42 -11.93 -16.26
N LEU A 86 15.69 -13.05 -16.42
CA LEU A 86 16.14 -14.38 -16.03
C LEU A 86 16.93 -15.08 -17.14
N ASN A 87 16.93 -14.51 -18.36
CA ASN A 87 17.62 -15.03 -19.53
C ASN A 87 18.83 -14.14 -19.95
N ARG A 88 19.31 -13.28 -19.06
CA ARG A 88 20.59 -12.55 -19.17
C ARG A 88 21.51 -12.99 -18.05
#